data_AF-A0A7Y6GA91-F1
#
_entry.id   AF-A0A7Y6GA91-F1
#
_cell.length_a   1.000
_cell.length_b   1.000
_cell.length_c   1.000
_cell.angle_alpha   90.00
_cell.angle_beta   90.00
_cell.angle_gamma   90.00
#
_symmetry.space_group_name_H-M   'P 1'
#
loop_
_entity.id
_entity.type
_entity.pdbx_description
1 polymer ?
#
loop_
_entity_poly.entity_id
_entity_poly.type
_entity_poly.pdbx_seq_one_letter_code
_entity_poly.pdbx_strand_id
1 'polypeptide(L)'
;MGFFGSKSKRSSAPRDWSSGPLVKQSPLAADAPDVLAFAVEAAKQADRPGGVDVEKVLTAIDRMLAGQMDAYAGALPGLDAGQTAQMREALYARPDFRFEMFFDGLTYFGPSGIAMCNGLVEQWGTMQSAIVGLIERGEFDRG
;
A
#
# COMPACT_ATOMS: atom_id res chain seq x y z
N MET A 1 17.43 32.85 -35.24
CA MET A 1 16.60 31.64 -35.05
C MET A 1 16.90 31.08 -33.68
N GLY A 2 16.00 31.26 -32.72
CA GLY A 2 16.11 30.62 -31.42
C GLY A 2 14.77 30.02 -31.08
N PHE A 3 14.72 28.75 -30.69
CA PHE A 3 13.69 28.26 -29.79
C PHE A 3 14.30 27.18 -28.89
N PHE A 4 14.14 27.44 -27.61
CA PHE A 4 14.66 26.76 -26.44
C PHE A 4 14.35 25.27 -26.40
N GLY A 5 15.40 24.47 -26.16
CA GLY A 5 15.24 23.14 -25.57
C GLY A 5 14.73 23.28 -24.15
N SER A 6 13.42 23.08 -23.94
CA SER A 6 12.86 22.95 -22.61
C SER A 6 13.18 21.55 -22.10
N LYS A 7 14.39 21.37 -21.56
CA LYS A 7 14.67 20.26 -20.66
C LYS A 7 13.78 20.47 -19.44
N SER A 8 12.67 19.73 -19.40
CA SER A 8 11.84 19.63 -18.22
C SER A 8 12.74 19.19 -17.06
N LYS A 9 13.10 20.16 -16.20
CA LYS A 9 13.75 19.88 -14.92
C LYS A 9 12.74 19.08 -14.13
N ARG A 10 12.84 17.74 -14.15
CA ARG A 10 12.23 16.93 -13.09
C ARG A 10 12.83 17.46 -11.80
N SER A 11 12.04 18.20 -11.06
CA SER A 11 12.41 18.67 -9.73
C SER A 11 12.86 17.45 -8.94
N SER A 12 14.12 17.44 -8.52
CA SER A 12 14.69 16.45 -7.60
C SER A 12 14.29 16.73 -6.16
N ALA A 13 13.33 17.63 -5.93
CA ALA A 13 12.80 17.86 -4.60
C ALA A 13 12.12 16.56 -4.12
N PRO A 14 12.42 16.10 -2.90
CA PRO A 14 11.67 15.03 -2.27
C PRO A 14 10.18 15.35 -2.34
N ARG A 15 9.38 14.38 -2.76
CA ARG A 15 7.93 14.54 -2.79
C ARG A 15 7.43 14.71 -1.36
N ASP A 16 6.60 15.71 -1.13
CA ASP A 16 5.82 15.79 0.10
C ASP A 16 4.67 14.78 0.00
N TRP A 17 4.68 13.79 0.89
CA TRP A 17 3.67 12.75 0.98
C TRP A 17 2.53 13.13 1.92
N SER A 18 2.78 14.07 2.83
CA SER A 18 1.83 14.51 3.86
C SER A 18 0.73 15.42 3.31
N SER A 19 0.97 16.04 2.15
CA SER A 19 0.05 17.00 1.55
C SER A 19 -0.04 16.85 0.03
N GLY A 20 -1.12 17.38 -0.55
CA GLY A 20 -1.32 17.41 -2.00
C GLY A 20 -1.96 16.14 -2.60
N PRO A 21 -2.39 16.23 -3.87
CA PRO A 21 -3.09 15.14 -4.54
C PRO A 21 -2.14 13.99 -4.83
N LEU A 22 -2.56 12.77 -4.46
CA LEU A 22 -1.89 11.55 -4.85
C LEU A 22 -2.69 10.90 -5.97
N VAL A 23 -2.09 10.83 -7.15
CA VAL A 23 -2.67 10.19 -8.33
C VAL A 23 -1.66 9.21 -8.88
N LYS A 24 -2.12 8.02 -9.25
CA LYS A 24 -1.35 7.00 -9.98
C LYS A 24 -0.58 7.62 -11.16
N GLN A 25 0.75 7.43 -11.19
CA GLN A 25 1.62 8.02 -12.22
C GLN A 25 1.79 7.16 -13.47
N SER A 26 1.42 5.88 -13.41
CA SER A 26 1.59 4.93 -14.50
C SER A 26 0.54 3.83 -14.44
N PRO A 27 0.13 3.27 -15.58
CA PRO A 27 -0.76 2.11 -15.59
C PRO A 27 -0.11 0.96 -14.82
N LEU A 28 -0.88 0.34 -13.93
CA LEU A 28 -0.49 -0.85 -13.20
C LEU A 28 -0.95 -2.09 -13.98
N ALA A 29 -0.34 -3.24 -13.70
CA ALA A 29 -0.73 -4.51 -14.31
C ALA A 29 -2.15 -4.95 -13.91
N ALA A 30 -2.59 -4.52 -12.72
CA ALA A 30 -3.93 -4.71 -12.20
C ALA A 30 -4.30 -3.54 -11.28
N ASP A 31 -5.60 -3.39 -10.99
CA ASP A 31 -6.06 -2.37 -10.06
C ASP A 31 -5.60 -2.67 -8.64
N ALA A 32 -5.42 -1.59 -7.86
CA ALA A 32 -5.13 -1.74 -6.44
C ALA A 32 -6.33 -2.37 -5.73
N PRO A 33 -6.11 -3.31 -4.80
CA PRO A 33 -7.20 -3.93 -4.06
C PRO A 33 -7.92 -2.92 -3.16
N ASP A 34 -9.24 -3.05 -3.05
CA ASP A 34 -10.02 -2.34 -2.05
C ASP A 34 -9.86 -3.05 -0.69
N VAL A 35 -8.88 -2.58 0.08
CA VAL A 35 -8.48 -3.19 1.35
C VAL A 35 -9.59 -3.06 2.40
N LEU A 36 -10.29 -1.92 2.41
CA LEU A 36 -11.35 -1.67 3.38
C LEU A 36 -12.57 -2.55 3.09
N ALA A 37 -13.00 -2.63 1.84
CA ALA A 37 -14.11 -3.50 1.45
C ALA A 37 -13.78 -4.97 1.78
N PHE A 38 -12.56 -5.43 1.48
CA PHE A 38 -12.13 -6.77 1.86
C PHE A 38 -12.19 -6.99 3.37
N ALA A 39 -11.63 -6.08 4.19
CA ALA A 39 -11.61 -6.25 5.64
C ALA A 39 -13.02 -6.31 6.24
N VAL A 40 -13.93 -5.47 5.76
CA VAL A 40 -15.34 -5.46 6.16
C VAL A 40 -16.03 -6.77 5.78
N GLU A 41 -15.86 -7.24 4.54
CA GLU A 41 -16.49 -8.49 4.10
C GLU A 41 -15.90 -9.71 4.81
N ALA A 42 -14.59 -9.77 5.02
CA ALA A 42 -13.94 -10.85 5.75
C ALA A 42 -14.42 -10.91 7.22
N ALA A 43 -14.57 -9.75 7.87
CA ALA A 43 -15.10 -9.66 9.23
C ALA A 43 -16.56 -10.13 9.33
N LYS A 44 -17.40 -9.79 8.34
CA LYS A 44 -18.80 -10.24 8.26
C LYS A 44 -18.91 -11.74 8.03
N GLN A 45 -18.15 -12.28 7.08
CA GLN A 45 -18.21 -13.70 6.69
C GLN A 45 -17.79 -14.65 7.80
N ALA A 46 -16.97 -14.17 8.73
CA ALA A 46 -16.51 -14.97 9.84
C ALA A 46 -17.64 -15.42 10.78
N ASP A 47 -18.77 -14.71 10.81
CA ASP A 47 -19.97 -15.01 11.63
C ASP A 47 -19.64 -15.46 13.07
N ARG A 48 -18.66 -14.79 13.70
CA ARG A 48 -18.12 -15.21 15.00
C ARG A 48 -18.93 -14.62 16.15
N PRO A 49 -19.19 -15.40 17.22
CA PRO A 49 -19.82 -14.87 18.42
C PRO A 49 -18.97 -13.75 19.04
N GLY A 50 -19.52 -12.53 19.10
CA GLY A 50 -18.80 -11.33 19.56
C GLY A 50 -18.35 -10.38 18.45
N GLY A 51 -18.46 -10.80 17.18
CA GLY A 51 -18.05 -10.00 16.02
C GLY A 51 -16.53 -9.95 15.84
N VAL A 52 -16.11 -9.53 14.66
CA VAL A 52 -14.68 -9.32 14.33
C VAL A 52 -14.45 -7.82 14.17
N ASP A 53 -13.49 -7.30 14.93
CA ASP A 53 -13.11 -5.89 14.85
C ASP A 53 -12.36 -5.61 13.54
N VAL A 54 -12.98 -4.81 12.67
CA VAL A 54 -12.42 -4.43 11.36
C VAL A 54 -11.11 -3.65 11.53
N GLU A 55 -10.94 -2.87 12.60
CA GLU A 55 -9.69 -2.12 12.83
C GLU A 55 -8.51 -3.07 13.10
N LYS A 56 -8.75 -4.16 13.82
CA LYS A 56 -7.73 -5.20 14.06
C LYS A 56 -7.37 -5.94 12.77
N VAL A 57 -8.35 -6.19 11.91
CA VAL A 57 -8.12 -6.79 10.57
C VAL A 57 -7.28 -5.86 9.70
N LEU A 58 -7.64 -4.57 9.63
CA LEU A 58 -6.89 -3.55 8.89
C LEU A 58 -5.46 -3.41 9.42
N THR A 59 -5.26 -3.47 10.73
CA THR A 59 -3.93 -3.43 11.35
C THR A 59 -3.07 -4.63 10.95
N ALA A 60 -3.65 -5.83 10.85
CA ALA A 60 -2.91 -7.00 10.37
C ALA A 60 -2.57 -6.89 8.88
N ILE A 61 -3.50 -6.38 8.06
CA ILE A 61 -3.24 -6.14 6.64
C ILE A 61 -2.09 -5.13 6.47
N ASP A 62 -2.09 -4.02 7.20
CA ASP A 62 -0.98 -3.07 7.19
C ASP A 62 0.36 -3.74 7.54
N ARG A 63 0.42 -4.50 8.63
CA ARG A 63 1.65 -5.20 9.03
C ARG A 63 2.15 -6.16 7.95
N MET A 64 1.24 -6.89 7.30
CA MET A 64 1.58 -7.77 6.19
C MET A 64 2.08 -7.00 4.97
N LEU A 65 1.39 -5.92 4.58
CA LEU A 65 1.80 -5.04 3.48
C LEU A 65 3.18 -4.42 3.74
N ALA A 66 3.40 -3.90 4.95
CA ALA A 66 4.68 -3.37 5.40
C ALA A 66 5.81 -4.39 5.24
N GLY A 67 5.61 -5.62 5.74
CA GLY A 67 6.59 -6.69 5.63
C GLY A 67 6.93 -7.05 4.18
N GLN A 68 5.94 -7.07 3.29
CA GLN A 68 6.18 -7.30 1.86
C GLN A 68 6.91 -6.13 1.20
N MET A 69 6.52 -4.90 1.51
CA MET A 69 7.20 -3.69 0.99
C MET A 69 8.67 -3.65 1.40
N ASP A 70 8.98 -3.99 2.65
CA ASP A 70 10.35 -4.05 3.16
C ASP A 70 11.15 -5.17 2.45
N ALA A 71 10.54 -6.33 2.21
CA ALA A 71 11.16 -7.43 1.45
C ALA A 71 11.46 -7.03 0.00
N TYR A 72 10.53 -6.35 -0.68
CA TYR A 72 10.73 -5.85 -2.03
C TYR A 72 11.79 -4.74 -2.11
N ALA A 73 11.85 -3.84 -1.12
CA ALA A 73 12.89 -2.80 -1.06
C ALA A 73 14.31 -3.40 -0.94
N GLY A 74 14.45 -4.55 -0.26
CA GLY A 74 15.71 -5.30 -0.25
C GLY A 74 16.06 -5.99 -1.58
N ALA A 75 15.07 -6.23 -2.44
CA ALA A 75 15.25 -6.99 -3.69
C ALA A 75 15.33 -6.12 -4.96
N LEU A 76 14.73 -4.92 -4.95
CA LEU A 76 14.61 -4.08 -6.13
C LEU A 76 15.63 -2.92 -6.12
N PRO A 77 16.44 -2.77 -7.18
CA PRO A 77 17.45 -1.71 -7.22
C PRO A 77 16.81 -0.32 -7.25
N GLY A 78 17.42 0.63 -6.55
CA GLY A 78 17.00 2.03 -6.55
C GLY A 78 15.77 2.34 -5.70
N LEU A 79 15.32 1.38 -4.89
CA LEU A 79 14.21 1.54 -3.98
C LEU A 79 14.72 1.36 -2.54
N ASP A 80 14.74 2.45 -1.79
CA ASP A 80 15.25 2.47 -0.42
C ASP A 80 14.12 2.16 0.57
N ALA A 81 14.35 1.22 1.49
CA ALA A 81 13.37 0.85 2.50
C ALA A 81 13.01 2.01 3.44
N GLY A 82 13.96 2.91 3.70
CA GLY A 82 13.72 4.13 4.47
C GLY A 82 12.78 5.10 3.75
N GLN A 83 12.89 5.22 2.42
CA GLN A 83 12.00 6.07 1.63
C GLN A 83 10.57 5.53 1.55
N THR A 84 10.39 4.20 1.42
CA THR A 84 9.04 3.61 1.44
C THR A 84 8.42 3.69 2.83
N ALA A 85 9.19 3.49 3.90
CA ALA A 85 8.73 3.69 5.27
C ALA A 85 8.28 5.14 5.51
N GLN A 86 9.08 6.13 5.11
CA GLN A 86 8.72 7.55 5.22
C GLN A 86 7.45 7.90 4.44
N MET A 87 7.29 7.36 3.23
CA MET A 87 6.04 7.51 2.47
C MET A 87 4.86 6.94 3.26
N ARG A 88 4.99 5.74 3.83
CA ARG A 88 3.90 5.10 4.59
C ARG A 88 3.50 5.92 5.81
N GLU A 89 4.47 6.32 6.64
CA GLU A 89 4.23 7.14 7.83
C GLU A 89 3.54 8.45 7.49
N ALA A 90 4.00 9.14 6.44
CA ALA A 90 3.41 10.39 6.01
C ALA A 90 2.00 10.24 5.45
N LEU A 91 1.71 9.14 4.73
CA LEU A 91 0.36 8.84 4.24
C LEU A 91 -0.59 8.49 5.40
N TYR A 92 -0.12 7.75 6.41
CA TYR A 92 -0.91 7.44 7.61
C TYR A 92 -1.33 8.67 8.40
N ALA A 93 -0.50 9.71 8.40
CA ALA A 93 -0.81 10.97 9.08
C ALA A 93 -1.87 11.82 8.36
N ARG A 94 -2.31 11.42 7.15
CA ARG A 94 -3.27 12.19 6.37
C ARG A 94 -4.71 11.99 6.86
N PRO A 95 -5.52 13.06 6.91
CA PRO A 95 -6.94 12.93 7.25
C PRO A 95 -7.78 12.22 6.18
N ASP A 96 -7.30 12.21 4.93
CA ASP A 96 -7.93 11.54 3.78
C ASP A 96 -7.31 10.18 3.48
N PHE A 97 -6.58 9.58 4.43
CA PHE A 97 -5.87 8.33 4.24
C PHE A 97 -6.80 7.21 3.75
N ARG A 98 -6.35 6.52 2.71
CA ARG A 98 -6.92 5.25 2.23
C ARG A 98 -5.78 4.31 1.85
N PHE A 99 -5.95 3.01 2.03
CA PHE A 99 -4.90 2.03 1.72
C PHE A 99 -4.45 2.06 0.25
N GLU A 100 -5.34 2.41 -0.67
CA GLU A 100 -5.04 2.56 -2.10
C GLU A 100 -3.95 3.61 -2.34
N MET A 101 -3.81 4.58 -1.42
CA MET A 101 -2.77 5.60 -1.50
C MET A 101 -1.37 5.02 -1.39
N PHE A 102 -1.16 3.87 -0.74
CA PHE A 102 0.15 3.22 -0.77
C PHE A 102 0.51 2.76 -2.18
N PHE A 103 -0.44 2.14 -2.89
CA PHE A 103 -0.24 1.66 -4.26
C PHE A 103 -0.01 2.82 -5.23
N ASP A 104 -0.78 3.91 -5.10
CA ASP A 104 -0.57 5.12 -5.90
C ASP A 104 0.78 5.77 -5.58
N GLY A 105 1.15 5.83 -4.30
CA GLY A 105 2.42 6.37 -3.82
C GLY A 105 3.63 5.62 -4.38
N LEU A 106 3.55 4.30 -4.48
CA LEU A 106 4.61 3.48 -5.03
C LEU A 106 4.95 3.84 -6.49
N THR A 107 3.98 4.30 -7.28
CA THR A 107 4.21 4.68 -8.69
C THR A 107 5.18 5.86 -8.86
N TYR A 108 5.43 6.64 -7.81
CA TYR A 108 6.37 7.76 -7.83
C TYR A 108 7.84 7.36 -7.66
N PHE A 109 8.13 6.11 -7.25
CA PHE A 109 9.50 5.57 -7.21
C PHE A 109 9.95 5.03 -8.58
N GLY A 110 9.20 5.31 -9.65
CA GLY A 110 9.55 4.89 -11.00
C GLY A 110 9.41 3.38 -11.21
N PRO A 111 10.23 2.77 -12.09
CA PRO A 111 10.06 1.36 -12.48
C PRO A 111 10.08 0.38 -11.30
N SER A 112 10.95 0.59 -10.31
CA SER A 112 11.03 -0.28 -9.14
C SER A 112 9.79 -0.18 -8.25
N GLY A 113 9.23 1.02 -8.08
CA GLY A 113 7.99 1.21 -7.34
C GLY A 113 6.78 0.58 -8.03
N ILE A 114 6.72 0.69 -9.37
CA ILE A 114 5.69 0.01 -10.17
C ILE A 114 5.84 -1.52 -10.07
N ALA A 115 7.06 -2.05 -10.13
CA ALA A 115 7.31 -3.47 -9.96
C ALA A 115 6.89 -3.98 -8.58
N MET A 116 7.21 -3.23 -7.51
CA MET A 116 6.72 -3.53 -6.16
C MET A 116 5.19 -3.51 -6.10
N CYS A 117 4.57 -2.46 -6.62
CA CYS A 117 3.11 -2.32 -6.63
C CYS A 117 2.44 -3.52 -7.33
N ASN A 118 2.92 -3.92 -8.51
CA ASN A 118 2.39 -5.07 -9.23
C ASN A 118 2.59 -6.37 -8.43
N GLY A 119 3.75 -6.56 -7.79
CA GLY A 119 4.02 -7.72 -6.94
C GLY A 119 3.10 -7.80 -5.73
N LEU A 120 2.83 -6.68 -5.06
CA LEU A 120 1.87 -6.62 -3.93
C LEU A 120 0.44 -6.96 -4.37
N VAL A 121 0.02 -6.47 -5.54
CA VAL A 121 -1.30 -6.77 -6.10
C VAL A 121 -1.40 -8.25 -6.49
N GLU A 122 -0.35 -8.83 -7.08
CA GLU A 122 -0.31 -10.26 -7.41
C GLU A 122 -0.38 -11.15 -6.16
N GLN A 123 0.30 -10.75 -5.08
CA GLN A 123 0.28 -11.48 -3.81
C GLN A 123 -0.98 -11.25 -2.97
N TRP A 124 -1.85 -10.32 -3.37
CA TRP A 124 -3.04 -9.93 -2.60
C TRP A 124 -3.94 -11.12 -2.28
N GLY A 125 -4.20 -12.02 -3.24
CA GLY A 125 -5.04 -13.21 -3.00
C GLY A 125 -4.48 -14.14 -1.92
N THR A 126 -3.15 -14.29 -1.86
CA THR A 126 -2.47 -15.07 -0.80
C THR A 126 -2.61 -14.39 0.56
N MET A 127 -2.48 -13.06 0.61
CA MET A 127 -2.68 -12.31 1.86
C MET A 127 -4.13 -12.38 2.34
N GLN A 128 -5.11 -12.28 1.44
CA GLN A 128 -6.53 -12.44 1.78
C GLN A 128 -6.79 -13.79 2.45
N SER A 129 -6.26 -14.87 1.87
CA SER A 129 -6.42 -16.23 2.39
C SER A 129 -5.80 -16.36 3.78
N ALA A 130 -4.62 -15.78 4.01
CA ALA A 130 -3.96 -15.77 5.30
C ALA A 130 -4.75 -14.99 6.37
N ILE A 131 -5.29 -13.81 6.01
CA ILE A 131 -6.12 -12.99 6.91
C ILE A 131 -7.41 -13.72 7.30
N VAL A 132 -8.11 -14.33 6.35
CA VAL A 132 -9.31 -15.13 6.63
C VAL A 132 -8.98 -16.25 7.61
N GLY A 133 -7.88 -16.99 7.38
CA GLY A 133 -7.45 -18.04 8.31
C GLY A 133 -7.10 -17.52 9.71
N LEU A 134 -6.60 -16.30 9.86
CA LEU A 134 -6.38 -15.66 11.17
C LEU A 134 -7.70 -15.29 11.86
N ILE A 135 -8.69 -14.83 11.09
CA ILE A 135 -10.03 -14.51 11.58
C ILE A 135 -10.73 -15.78 12.08
N GLU A 136 -10.71 -16.85 11.30
CA GLU A 136 -11.31 -18.14 11.66
C GLU A 136 -10.72 -18.74 12.94
N ARG A 137 -9.41 -18.55 13.16
CA ARG A 137 -8.70 -19.01 14.37
C ARG A 137 -8.92 -18.11 15.60
N GLY A 138 -9.58 -16.97 15.44
CA GLY A 138 -9.81 -16.01 16.52
C GLY A 138 -8.57 -15.31 17.04
N GLU A 139 -7.55 -15.17 16.20
CA GLU A 139 -6.32 -14.46 16.55
C GLU A 139 -6.56 -12.95 16.79
N PHE A 140 -7.69 -12.41 16.31
CA PHE A 140 -8.08 -11.01 16.51
C PHE A 140 -8.90 -10.76 17.79
N ASP A 141 -9.35 -11.81 18.48
CA ASP A 141 -10.18 -11.65 19.70
C ASP A 141 -9.33 -11.34 20.93
N ARG A 142 -8.04 -11.70 20.88
CA ARG A 142 -7.08 -11.48 21.96
C ARG A 142 -6.56 -10.04 21.92
N GLY A 143 -7.39 -9.08 22.31
CA GLY A 143 -6.99 -7.70 22.57
C GLY A 143 -7.54 -7.24 23.91
#